data_AF-A0A1F4AXK3-F1
#
_entry.id   AF-A0A1F4AXK3-F1
#
_cell.length_a   1.000
_cell.length_b   1.000
_cell.length_c   1.000
_cell.angle_alpha   90.00
_cell.angle_beta   90.00
_cell.angle_gamma   90.00
#
_symmetry.space_group_name_H-M   'P 1'
#
loop_
_entity.id
_entity.type
_entity.pdbx_description
1 polymer ?
#
loop_
_entity_poly.entity_id
_entity_poly.type
_entity_poly.pdbx_seq_one_letter_code
_entity_poly.pdbx_strand_id
1 'polypeptide(L)'
;MPGEARKTVGADKAYDTESFVEGCRNINVTPHVAQNTSGRSSRIDGRTTRHTGYRISQFARKLIETVFGDAKQHGILRQVKLRGLAKVELLFTLAATVVNLRRLPKLLAPEPSG
;
A
#
# COMPACT_ATOMS: atom_id res chain seq x y z
N MET A 1 -9.33 -14.94 10.58
CA MET A 1 -8.41 -15.57 9.59
C MET A 1 -7.46 -16.51 10.33
N PRO A 2 -7.30 -17.79 9.95
CA PRO A 2 -6.48 -18.76 10.70
C PRO A 2 -5.01 -18.33 10.83
N GLY A 3 -4.39 -18.52 12.00
CA GLY A 3 -2.95 -18.25 12.26
C GLY A 3 -2.70 -17.67 13.66
N GLU A 4 -1.53 -17.95 14.23
CA GLU A 4 -1.15 -17.57 15.60
C GLU A 4 -0.72 -16.10 15.73
N ALA A 5 -0.22 -15.50 14.64
CA ALA A 5 0.27 -14.12 14.64
C ALA A 5 -0.84 -13.09 14.42
N ARG A 6 -0.74 -11.94 15.10
CA ARG A 6 -1.61 -10.77 14.86
C ARG A 6 -1.47 -10.30 13.41
N LYS A 7 -2.59 -10.23 12.69
CA LYS A 7 -2.63 -9.77 11.30
C LYS A 7 -3.02 -8.31 11.19
N THR A 8 -2.46 -7.62 10.21
CA THR A 8 -2.77 -6.22 9.90
C THR A 8 -3.11 -6.09 8.42
N VAL A 9 -3.94 -5.11 8.08
CA VAL A 9 -4.26 -4.77 6.68
C VAL A 9 -4.07 -3.28 6.47
N GLY A 10 -3.17 -2.91 5.57
CA GLY A 10 -3.00 -1.53 5.14
C GLY A 10 -4.07 -1.17 4.11
N ALA A 11 -4.70 0.00 4.26
CA ALA A 11 -5.61 0.52 3.23
C ALA A 11 -5.55 2.06 3.16
N ASP A 12 -6.01 2.60 2.03
CA ASP A 12 -6.08 4.03 1.81
C ASP A 12 -7.21 4.70 2.61
N LYS A 13 -7.29 6.03 2.53
CA LYS A 13 -8.21 6.86 3.30
C LYS A 13 -9.69 6.64 2.96
N ALA A 14 -10.01 6.14 1.76
CA ALA A 14 -11.39 5.85 1.36
C ALA A 14 -11.96 4.62 2.08
N TYR A 15 -11.11 3.74 2.60
CA TYR A 15 -11.49 2.59 3.42
C TYR A 15 -11.70 2.93 4.90
N ASP A 16 -11.56 4.18 5.29
CA ASP A 16 -11.89 4.66 6.63
C ASP A 16 -13.42 4.80 6.73
N THR A 17 -14.09 3.65 6.67
CA THR A 17 -15.53 3.46 6.77
C THR A 17 -15.83 2.49 7.89
N GLU A 18 -17.01 2.62 8.46
CA GLU A 18 -17.44 1.77 9.57
C GLU A 18 -17.47 0.30 9.16
N SER A 19 -18.13 -0.02 8.05
CA SER A 19 -18.24 -1.37 7.53
C SER A 19 -16.89 -2.04 7.28
N PHE A 20 -15.91 -1.31 6.75
CA PHE A 20 -14.57 -1.86 6.51
C PHE A 20 -13.80 -2.08 7.82
N VAL A 21 -13.80 -1.07 8.70
CA VAL A 21 -13.07 -1.11 9.95
C VAL A 21 -13.63 -2.17 10.90
N GLU A 22 -14.94 -2.28 11.01
CA GLU A 22 -15.63 -3.32 11.78
C GLU A 22 -15.44 -4.70 11.17
N GLY A 23 -15.58 -4.82 9.84
CA GLY A 23 -15.32 -6.08 9.13
C GLY A 23 -13.93 -6.63 9.42
N CYS A 24 -12.90 -5.78 9.39
CA CYS A 24 -11.52 -6.16 9.76
C CYS A 24 -11.44 -6.66 11.21
N ARG A 25 -12.04 -5.93 12.15
CA ARG A 25 -12.02 -6.27 13.58
C ARG A 25 -12.73 -7.60 13.84
N ASN A 26 -13.86 -7.85 13.18
CA ASN A 26 -14.64 -9.09 13.30
C ASN A 26 -13.86 -10.34 12.86
N ILE A 27 -12.94 -10.19 11.91
CA ILE A 27 -12.07 -11.30 11.45
C ILE A 27 -10.71 -11.35 12.16
N ASN A 28 -10.56 -10.59 13.25
CA ASN A 28 -9.32 -10.44 14.05
C ASN A 28 -8.14 -9.86 13.25
N VAL A 29 -8.40 -8.94 12.32
CA VAL A 29 -7.39 -8.19 11.57
C VAL A 29 -7.38 -6.74 12.04
N THR A 30 -6.19 -6.22 12.38
CA THR A 30 -6.04 -4.81 12.78
C THR A 30 -6.01 -3.91 11.52
N PRO A 31 -6.95 -2.97 11.36
CA PRO A 31 -7.02 -2.12 10.19
C PRO A 31 -6.00 -0.98 10.27
N HIS A 32 -4.93 -1.04 9.49
CA HIS A 32 -3.96 0.04 9.28
C HIS A 32 -4.43 0.97 8.14
N VAL A 33 -5.63 1.52 8.29
CA VAL A 33 -6.24 2.42 7.30
C VAL A 33 -5.74 3.84 7.52
N ALA A 34 -5.49 4.59 6.46
CA ALA A 34 -5.11 6.01 6.59
C ALA A 34 -6.27 6.83 7.18
N GLN A 35 -6.04 7.51 8.31
CA GLN A 35 -7.06 8.33 8.97
C GLN A 35 -7.58 9.47 8.09
N ASN A 36 -8.89 9.71 8.11
CA ASN A 36 -9.46 11.01 7.74
C ASN A 36 -9.17 12.05 8.82
N THR A 37 -8.53 13.13 8.40
CA THR A 37 -8.08 14.24 9.27
C THR A 37 -8.80 15.55 8.97
N SER A 38 -9.73 15.55 8.01
CA SER A 38 -10.48 16.73 7.58
C SER A 38 -11.91 16.32 7.23
N GLY A 39 -12.88 17.20 7.53
CA GLY A 39 -14.27 17.06 7.11
C GLY A 39 -15.10 15.97 7.80
N ARG A 40 -14.50 15.08 8.60
CA ARG A 40 -15.22 14.08 9.42
C ARG A 40 -14.33 13.43 10.49
N SER A 41 -14.96 12.76 11.45
CA SER A 41 -14.26 11.89 12.42
C SER A 41 -13.82 10.58 11.78
N SER A 42 -12.59 10.16 12.05
CA SER A 42 -12.00 8.90 11.57
C SER A 42 -12.52 7.70 12.36
N ARG A 43 -12.73 6.55 11.70
CA ARG A 43 -13.04 5.26 12.34
C ARG A 43 -11.79 4.55 12.87
N ILE A 44 -10.62 4.99 12.41
CA ILE A 44 -9.34 4.63 13.02
C ILE A 44 -9.05 5.57 14.18
N ASP A 45 -8.96 5.01 15.37
CA ASP A 45 -8.73 5.71 16.63
C ASP A 45 -7.30 5.47 17.18
N GLY A 46 -6.99 6.10 18.32
CA GLY A 46 -5.68 6.05 18.98
C GLY A 46 -5.20 4.64 19.33
N ARG A 47 -6.09 3.66 19.50
CA ARG A 47 -5.72 2.28 19.80
C ARG A 47 -4.90 1.65 18.68
N THR A 48 -5.16 2.06 17.43
CA THR A 48 -4.44 1.60 16.24
C THR A 48 -3.23 2.49 15.97
N THR A 49 -3.41 3.82 16.00
CA THR A 49 -2.37 4.75 15.52
C THR A 49 -1.18 4.90 16.46
N ARG A 50 -1.34 4.59 17.75
CA ARG A 50 -0.27 4.61 18.75
C ARG A 50 0.85 3.60 18.48
N HIS A 51 0.60 2.57 17.68
CA HIS A 51 1.55 1.50 17.45
C HIS A 51 2.53 1.83 16.32
N THR A 52 3.82 1.55 16.51
CA THR A 52 4.85 1.74 15.47
C THR A 52 4.52 1.00 14.17
N GLY A 53 3.92 -0.19 14.26
CA GLY A 53 3.48 -0.96 13.10
C GLY A 53 2.48 -0.21 12.20
N TYR A 54 1.61 0.64 12.76
CA TYR A 54 0.71 1.47 11.97
C TYR A 54 1.49 2.49 11.13
N ARG A 55 2.48 3.15 11.73
CA ARG A 55 3.34 4.13 11.02
C ARG A 55 4.10 3.48 9.88
N ILE A 56 4.70 2.30 10.12
CA ILE A 56 5.41 1.52 9.10
C ILE A 56 4.46 1.15 7.95
N SER A 57 3.25 0.68 8.28
CA SER A 57 2.26 0.32 7.28
C SER A 57 1.81 1.52 6.43
N GLN A 58 1.67 2.71 7.03
CA GLN A 58 1.36 3.93 6.28
C GLN A 58 2.48 4.35 5.34
N PHE A 59 3.74 4.17 5.76
CA PHE A 59 4.89 4.40 4.90
C PHE A 59 4.94 3.40 3.73
N ALA A 60 4.81 2.10 4.02
CA ALA A 60 4.78 1.05 3.01
C ALA A 60 3.65 1.25 1.99
N ARG A 61 2.44 1.64 2.45
CA ARG A 61 1.30 1.96 1.57
C ARG A 61 1.67 3.05 0.55
N LYS A 62 2.27 4.15 1.02
CA LYS A 62 2.71 5.25 0.13
C LYS A 62 3.77 4.79 -0.86
N LEU A 63 4.73 3.97 -0.43
CA LEU A 63 5.75 3.43 -1.34
C LEU A 63 5.14 2.60 -2.47
N ILE A 64 4.21 1.72 -2.12
CA ILE A 64 3.47 0.89 -3.07
C ILE A 64 2.68 1.77 -4.04
N GLU A 65 1.94 2.76 -3.54
CA GLU A 65 1.20 3.71 -4.38
C GLU A 65 2.11 4.44 -5.38
N THR A 66 3.30 4.86 -4.96
CA THR A 66 4.28 5.45 -5.87
C THR A 66 4.71 4.44 -6.95
N VAL A 67 4.91 3.16 -6.64
CA VAL A 67 5.24 2.13 -7.66
C VAL A 67 4.13 2.01 -8.69
N PHE A 68 2.88 1.88 -8.23
CA PHE A 68 1.71 1.79 -9.10
C PHE A 68 1.50 3.07 -9.93
N GLY A 69 1.72 4.24 -9.34
CA GLY A 69 1.65 5.53 -10.03
C GLY A 69 2.65 5.60 -11.18
N ASP A 70 3.91 5.25 -10.93
CA ASP A 70 4.96 5.26 -11.96
C ASP A 70 4.69 4.24 -13.08
N ALA A 71 4.27 3.02 -12.72
CA ALA A 71 3.94 1.98 -13.69
C ALA A 71 2.74 2.35 -14.58
N LYS A 72 1.79 3.13 -14.07
CA LYS A 72 0.65 3.64 -14.84
C LYS A 72 1.01 4.88 -15.65
N GLN A 73 1.81 5.80 -15.10
CA GLN A 73 2.10 7.08 -15.76
C GLN A 73 3.19 6.93 -16.83
N HIS A 74 4.27 6.21 -16.53
CA HIS A 74 5.44 6.08 -17.38
C HIS A 74 5.66 4.64 -17.89
N GLY A 75 4.84 3.70 -17.43
CA GLY A 75 4.84 2.31 -17.90
C GLY A 75 3.65 1.99 -18.79
N ILE A 76 3.40 0.70 -18.95
CA ILE A 76 2.37 0.14 -19.83
C ILE A 76 1.11 -0.32 -19.07
N LEU A 77 1.02 -0.01 -17.78
CA LEU A 77 -0.10 -0.43 -16.92
C LEU A 77 -1.28 0.56 -16.89
N ARG A 78 -1.21 1.68 -17.62
CA ARG A 78 -2.35 2.61 -17.75
C ARG A 78 -3.57 1.92 -18.36
N GLN A 79 -3.33 1.09 -19.37
CA GLN A 79 -4.35 0.32 -20.07
C GLN A 79 -3.73 -0.98 -20.60
N VAL A 80 -4.10 -2.10 -19.98
CA VAL A 80 -3.60 -3.43 -20.38
C VAL A 80 -4.30 -3.88 -21.67
N LYS A 81 -3.51 -4.23 -22.69
CA LYS A 81 -4.00 -4.68 -24.00
C LYS A 81 -3.87 -6.20 -24.23
N LEU A 82 -3.46 -6.94 -23.20
CA LEU A 82 -3.29 -8.39 -23.25
C LEU A 82 -4.54 -9.10 -22.73
N ARG A 83 -4.84 -10.28 -23.27
CA ARG A 83 -5.92 -11.16 -22.80
C ARG A 83 -5.35 -12.44 -22.19
N GLY A 84 -5.92 -12.87 -21.07
CA GLY A 84 -5.51 -14.06 -20.31
C GLY A 84 -4.60 -13.73 -19.13
N LEU A 85 -4.85 -14.37 -17.99
CA LEU A 85 -4.21 -14.07 -16.70
C LEU A 85 -2.68 -14.14 -16.77
N ALA A 86 -2.12 -15.19 -17.36
CA ALA A 86 -0.67 -15.38 -17.46
C ALA A 86 0.04 -14.23 -18.20
N LYS A 87 -0.58 -13.69 -19.27
CA LYS A 87 0.01 -12.57 -20.02
C LYS A 87 -0.05 -11.26 -19.22
N VAL A 88 -1.15 -11.05 -18.50
CA VAL A 88 -1.32 -9.87 -17.64
C VAL A 88 -0.38 -9.93 -16.44
N GLU A 89 -0.19 -11.11 -15.85
CA GLU A 89 0.75 -11.34 -14.77
C GLU A 89 2.20 -11.05 -15.19
N LEU A 90 2.63 -11.59 -16.34
CA LEU A 90 3.95 -11.29 -16.88
C LEU A 90 4.16 -9.79 -17.11
N LEU A 91 3.18 -9.12 -17.72
CA LEU A 91 3.20 -7.69 -17.97
C LEU A 91 3.35 -6.89 -16.67
N PHE A 92 2.57 -7.28 -15.65
CA PHE A 92 2.56 -6.63 -14.36
C PHE A 92 3.89 -6.79 -13.62
N THR A 93 4.41 -8.02 -13.57
CA THR A 93 5.71 -8.31 -12.97
C THR A 93 6.83 -7.55 -13.66
N LEU A 94 6.88 -7.55 -15.00
CA LEU A 94 7.91 -6.82 -15.74
C LEU A 94 7.84 -5.31 -15.47
N ALA A 95 6.65 -4.73 -15.48
CA ALA A 95 6.46 -3.31 -15.19
C ALA A 95 6.91 -2.96 -13.76
N ALA A 96 6.54 -3.76 -12.76
CA ALA A 96 6.98 -3.58 -11.38
C ALA A 96 8.51 -3.69 -11.23
N THR A 97 9.13 -4.67 -11.89
CA THR A 97 10.60 -4.83 -11.92
C THR A 97 11.28 -3.61 -12.51
N VAL A 98 10.80 -3.09 -13.65
CA VAL A 98 11.37 -1.88 -14.28
C VAL A 98 11.28 -0.66 -13.36
N VAL A 99 10.15 -0.47 -12.66
CA VAL A 99 10.01 0.63 -11.69
C VAL A 99 11.00 0.48 -10.54
N ASN A 100 11.18 -0.73 -10.02
CA ASN A 100 12.16 -1.00 -8.97
C ASN A 100 13.59 -0.71 -9.45
N LEU A 101 13.97 -1.20 -10.63
CA LEU A 101 15.30 -0.95 -11.22
C LEU A 101 15.58 0.55 -11.42
N ARG A 102 14.59 1.32 -11.87
CA ARG A 102 14.73 2.78 -12.06
C ARG A 102 14.96 3.52 -10.74
N ARG A 103 14.51 2.97 -9.61
CA ARG A 103 14.68 3.58 -8.28
C ARG A 103 16.00 3.21 -7.61
N LEU A 104 16.59 2.07 -7.95
CA LEU A 104 17.83 1.59 -7.33
C LEU A 104 18.98 2.61 -7.38
N PRO A 105 19.27 3.32 -8.49
CA PRO A 105 20.37 4.29 -8.52
C PRO A 105 20.25 5.38 -7.44
N LYS A 106 19.03 5.86 -7.15
CA LYS A 106 18.80 6.85 -6.09
C LYS A 106 19.00 6.28 -4.69
N LEU A 107 18.79 4.98 -4.50
CA LEU A 107 18.96 4.29 -3.22
C LEU A 107 20.41 3.84 -2.99
N LEU A 108 21.16 3.63 -4.07
CA LEU A 108 22.55 3.20 -4.05
C LEU A 108 23.53 4.36 -4.16
N ALA A 109 23.06 5.56 -4.50
CA ALA A 109 23.88 6.75 -4.51
C ALA A 109 24.39 7.00 -3.08
N PRO A 110 25.70 7.22 -2.89
CA PRO A 110 26.22 7.63 -1.59
C PRO A 110 25.57 8.96 -1.19
N GLU A 111 25.24 9.10 0.09
CA GLU A 111 24.82 10.39 0.64
C GLU A 111 25.85 11.45 0.25
N PRO A 112 25.44 12.61 -0.27
CA PRO A 112 26.38 13.65 -0.63
C PRO A 112 27.21 13.99 0.60
N SER A 113 28.53 13.81 0.48
CA SER A 113 29.49 14.18 1.52
C SER A 113 29.36 15.68 1.78
N GLY A 114 28.64 16.03 2.85
CA GLY A 114 28.64 17.37 3.46
C GLY A 114 29.72 17.45 4.51
#